data_AF-A0A3L5TSM0-F1
#
_entry.id   AF-A0A3L5TSM0-F1
#
_cell.length_a   1.000
_cell.length_b   1.000
_cell.length_c   1.000
_cell.angle_alpha   90.00
_cell.angle_beta   90.00
_cell.angle_gamma   90.00
#
_symmetry.space_group_name_H-M   'P 1'
#
loop_
_entity.id
_entity.type
_entity.pdbx_description
1 polymer ?
#
loop_
_entity_poly.entity_id
_entity_poly.type
_entity_poly.pdbx_seq_one_letter_code
_entity_poly.pdbx_strand_id
1 'polypeptide(L)'
;MSLIIDYSQLAEDHQSLLVLVNQTGTLLNNKTFNRAWERIHKCNCIGIPGQKRKAWVRYKRFYPKENNEWGDFQAHRKVLGLVSVGECSNIQEFEDLFDCYKKVKEEYSDTLFNSRLIIFGMNRDGSPLSEEDKRKFLKSGKTSPVHSEDSGVTSDLSPTEVCGEVDSTKDNKIQNDPEISGRPHSNSLTKESTGAEVVFFPCIDECPDLEEKLKEFISSIFFVLDGKRLDRSFERADRMQLICAPFEKKDYVGLDTDTKSFRKKCQGRLRKHLADLCLQAGISGEAILHYETAIDILKPVNDWLWIGACFEGLCSASVILVYPRVKSQTLRRVESMSVKPGSSMGKETKNRAGSLKHNLTTNGLQELADPVAKTALNPADIIDKYRECILNYSKFSTSSVVPYLEEKSLFSSGATFKLAAVIELEACLKACRFLIQQR
;
A
#
# COMPACT_ATOMS: atom_id res chain seq x y z
N MET A 1 -0.62 0.43 -26.75
CA MET A 1 -0.93 0.53 -25.32
C MET A 1 -2.09 -0.40 -25.04
N SER A 2 -1.93 -1.36 -24.13
CA SER A 2 -2.96 -2.31 -23.75
C SER A 2 -3.23 -2.17 -22.26
N LEU A 3 -4.46 -1.82 -21.88
CA LEU A 3 -4.90 -1.90 -20.49
C LEU A 3 -5.36 -3.32 -20.20
N ILE A 4 -4.81 -3.95 -19.18
CA ILE A 4 -5.17 -5.31 -18.77
C ILE A 4 -6.19 -5.22 -17.63
N ILE A 5 -7.32 -5.91 -17.79
CA ILE A 5 -8.40 -5.97 -16.80
C ILE A 5 -7.87 -6.54 -15.47
N ASP A 6 -8.00 -5.79 -14.38
CA ASP A 6 -7.79 -6.30 -13.02
C ASP A 6 -9.12 -6.73 -12.41
N TYR A 7 -9.51 -7.98 -12.64
CA TYR A 7 -10.71 -8.56 -12.05
C TYR A 7 -10.71 -8.49 -10.52
N SER A 8 -9.55 -8.37 -9.87
CA SER A 8 -9.44 -8.31 -8.40
C SER A 8 -9.57 -6.90 -7.83
N GLN A 9 -9.75 -5.87 -8.66
CA GLN A 9 -9.72 -4.47 -8.22
C GLN A 9 -10.97 -4.08 -7.40
N LEU A 10 -10.75 -3.42 -6.27
CA LEU A 10 -11.78 -3.06 -5.29
C LEU A 10 -11.91 -1.53 -5.15
N ALA A 11 -13.00 -1.07 -4.54
CA ALA A 11 -13.15 0.35 -4.18
C ALA A 11 -12.03 0.80 -3.23
N GLU A 12 -11.65 -0.05 -2.27
CA GLU A 12 -10.60 0.21 -1.29
C GLU A 12 -9.20 0.31 -1.91
N ASP A 13 -9.00 -0.20 -3.13
CA ASP A 13 -7.74 -0.01 -3.83
C ASP A 13 -7.53 1.49 -4.17
N HIS A 14 -8.60 2.29 -4.29
CA HIS A 14 -8.52 3.72 -4.57
C HIS A 14 -7.84 4.53 -3.46
N GLN A 15 -7.86 4.07 -2.20
CA GLN A 15 -7.14 4.70 -1.08
C GLN A 15 -5.76 4.08 -0.82
N SER A 16 -5.38 3.04 -1.57
CA SER A 16 -4.19 2.25 -1.27
C SER A 16 -2.97 2.75 -2.04
N LEU A 17 -1.81 2.70 -1.37
CA LEU A 17 -0.49 2.83 -1.98
C LEU A 17 -0.12 1.49 -2.62
N LEU A 18 0.08 1.46 -3.94
CA LEU A 18 0.46 0.24 -4.62
C LEU A 18 1.97 0.00 -4.49
N VAL A 19 2.34 -1.14 -3.92
CA VAL A 19 3.74 -1.57 -3.73
C VAL A 19 3.97 -2.91 -4.43
N LEU A 20 4.97 -2.95 -5.31
CA LEU A 20 5.43 -4.18 -5.95
C LEU A 20 6.37 -4.92 -4.99
N VAL A 21 6.17 -6.22 -4.80
CA VAL A 21 7.05 -7.08 -4.01
C VAL A 21 7.54 -8.24 -4.84
N ASN A 22 8.81 -8.23 -5.23
CA ASN A 22 9.38 -9.27 -6.09
C ASN A 22 10.50 -10.03 -5.38
N GLN A 23 10.71 -11.25 -5.84
CA GLN A 23 11.91 -12.01 -5.56
C GLN A 23 13.03 -11.53 -6.49
N THR A 24 14.24 -11.39 -5.96
CA THR A 24 15.45 -11.09 -6.75
C THR A 24 16.55 -12.11 -6.47
N GLY A 25 17.37 -12.41 -7.47
CA GLY A 25 18.37 -13.47 -7.42
C GLY A 25 17.77 -14.89 -7.51
N THR A 26 18.65 -15.88 -7.51
CA THR A 26 18.29 -17.31 -7.72
C THR A 26 18.40 -18.16 -6.44
N LEU A 27 19.10 -17.66 -5.42
CA LEU A 27 19.40 -18.40 -4.20
C LEU A 27 18.21 -18.48 -3.24
N LEU A 28 17.36 -17.45 -3.23
CA LEU A 28 16.21 -17.40 -2.35
C LEU A 28 15.20 -18.49 -2.73
N ASN A 29 14.98 -19.44 -1.83
CA ASN A 29 14.01 -20.50 -2.09
C ASN A 29 12.55 -19.99 -1.94
N ASN A 30 11.62 -20.62 -2.64
CA ASN A 30 10.19 -20.24 -2.64
C ASN A 30 9.54 -20.26 -1.25
N LYS A 31 9.96 -21.14 -0.34
CA LYS A 31 9.39 -21.22 1.01
C LYS A 31 9.77 -19.97 1.82
N THR A 32 11.04 -19.58 1.81
CA THR A 32 11.53 -18.37 2.47
C THR A 32 10.88 -17.12 1.86
N PHE A 33 10.80 -17.02 0.54
CA PHE A 33 10.13 -15.89 -0.12
C PHE A 33 8.65 -15.79 0.28
N ASN A 34 7.92 -16.91 0.34
CA ASN A 34 6.52 -16.90 0.76
C ASN A 34 6.36 -16.45 2.22
N ARG A 35 7.24 -16.87 3.13
CA ARG A 35 7.26 -16.39 4.52
C ARG A 35 7.52 -14.88 4.60
N ALA A 36 8.49 -14.38 3.83
CA ALA A 36 8.78 -12.95 3.75
C ALA A 36 7.57 -12.17 3.19
N TRP A 37 6.97 -12.65 2.10
CA TRP A 37 5.76 -12.09 1.51
C TRP A 37 4.62 -12.02 2.52
N GLU A 38 4.36 -13.07 3.30
CA GLU A 38 3.29 -13.05 4.29
C GLU A 38 3.52 -11.99 5.36
N ARG A 39 4.76 -11.82 5.85
CA ARG A 39 5.09 -10.76 6.81
C ARG A 39 4.93 -9.37 6.21
N ILE A 40 5.43 -9.15 5.00
CA ILE A 40 5.27 -7.88 4.26
C ILE A 40 3.79 -7.58 4.05
N HIS A 41 3.02 -8.54 3.53
CA HIS A 41 1.61 -8.40 3.19
C HIS A 41 0.71 -8.16 4.42
N LYS A 42 1.09 -8.66 5.60
CA LYS A 42 0.41 -8.36 6.87
C LYS A 42 0.49 -6.87 7.22
N CYS A 43 1.57 -6.18 6.85
CA CYS A 43 1.76 -4.74 7.05
C CYS A 43 1.03 -3.89 5.99
N ASN A 44 -0.27 -4.07 5.84
CA ASN A 44 -1.07 -3.40 4.79
C ASN A 44 -1.82 -2.14 5.25
N CYS A 45 -1.64 -1.75 6.51
CA CYS A 45 -2.23 -0.54 7.08
C CYS A 45 -1.34 -0.06 8.23
N ILE A 46 -0.91 1.20 8.17
CA ILE A 46 -0.11 1.81 9.23
C ILE A 46 -0.73 3.14 9.67
N GLY A 47 -0.56 3.50 10.95
CA GLY A 47 -0.84 4.86 11.41
C GLY A 47 0.31 5.79 11.00
N ILE A 48 -0.01 6.98 10.53
CA ILE A 48 1.00 7.96 10.13
C ILE A 48 1.47 8.76 11.35
N PRO A 49 2.80 8.81 11.63
CA PRO A 49 3.32 9.59 12.74
C PRO A 49 2.89 11.06 12.70
N GLY A 50 2.46 11.59 13.84
CA GLY A 50 2.03 12.99 13.96
C GLY A 50 0.67 13.31 13.32
N GLN A 51 -0.06 12.31 12.79
CA GLN A 51 -1.32 12.53 12.10
C GLN A 51 -2.40 11.53 12.56
N LYS A 52 -3.67 11.95 12.53
CA LYS A 52 -4.83 11.07 12.76
C LYS A 52 -5.26 10.31 11.49
N ARG A 53 -4.29 9.97 10.63
CA ARG A 53 -4.53 9.31 9.34
C ARG A 53 -3.85 7.95 9.29
N LYS A 54 -4.37 7.08 8.44
CA LYS A 54 -3.79 5.76 8.14
C LYS A 54 -3.36 5.73 6.67
N ALA A 55 -2.22 5.12 6.41
CA ALA A 55 -1.83 4.73 5.04
C ALA A 55 -2.22 3.28 4.81
N TRP A 56 -2.96 3.03 3.74
CA TRP A 56 -3.32 1.70 3.27
C TRP A 56 -2.35 1.28 2.16
N VAL A 57 -1.96 0.01 2.14
CA VAL A 57 -1.00 -0.50 1.16
C VAL A 57 -1.57 -1.75 0.50
N ARG A 58 -1.50 -1.76 -0.84
CA ARG A 58 -1.83 -2.92 -1.67
C ARG A 58 -0.54 -3.49 -2.22
N TYR A 59 -0.24 -4.74 -1.88
CA TYR A 59 0.93 -5.43 -2.39
C TYR A 59 0.58 -6.30 -3.60
N LYS A 60 1.42 -6.26 -4.63
CA LYS A 60 1.34 -7.16 -5.80
C LYS A 60 2.70 -7.82 -6.00
N ARG A 61 2.71 -9.10 -6.38
CA ARG A 61 3.97 -9.81 -6.74
C ARG A 61 4.43 -9.49 -8.16
N PHE A 62 3.46 -9.27 -9.02
CA PHE A 62 3.63 -8.90 -10.41
C PHE A 62 2.57 -7.86 -10.73
N TYR A 63 2.97 -6.82 -11.47
CA TYR A 63 2.06 -5.78 -11.90
C TYR A 63 2.48 -5.34 -13.32
N PRO A 64 1.58 -5.37 -14.32
CA PRO A 64 1.96 -4.99 -15.68
C PRO A 64 2.36 -3.52 -15.78
N LYS A 65 3.45 -3.23 -16.50
CA LYS A 65 3.89 -1.86 -16.78
C LYS A 65 2.82 -1.07 -17.52
N GLU A 66 2.11 -1.72 -18.44
CA GLU A 66 1.04 -1.07 -19.19
C GLU A 66 -0.11 -0.61 -18.29
N ASN A 67 -0.37 -1.30 -17.18
CA ASN A 67 -1.35 -0.84 -16.19
C ASN A 67 -0.81 0.33 -15.37
N ASN A 68 0.51 0.38 -15.10
CA ASN A 68 1.16 1.49 -14.40
C ASN A 68 1.07 2.81 -15.18
N GLU A 69 1.17 2.76 -16.51
CA GLU A 69 1.07 3.95 -17.38
C GLU A 69 -0.26 4.69 -17.22
N TRP A 70 -1.33 4.00 -16.83
CA TRP A 70 -2.66 4.60 -16.58
C TRP A 70 -2.76 5.34 -15.25
N GLY A 71 -1.68 5.39 -14.46
CA GLY A 71 -1.67 6.02 -13.13
C GLY A 71 -2.08 7.49 -13.12
N ASP A 72 -1.84 8.26 -14.18
CA ASP A 72 -2.29 9.66 -14.26
C ASP A 72 -3.82 9.76 -14.40
N PHE A 73 -4.43 8.78 -15.07
CA PHE A 73 -5.87 8.66 -15.21
C PHE A 73 -6.53 8.02 -13.98
N GLN A 74 -5.91 7.00 -13.38
CA GLN A 74 -6.39 6.29 -12.19
C GLN A 74 -5.22 6.08 -11.21
N ALA A 75 -5.07 6.96 -10.21
CA ALA A 75 -3.88 6.99 -9.34
C ALA A 75 -3.58 5.69 -8.59
N HIS A 76 -4.62 4.90 -8.28
CA HIS A 76 -4.45 3.60 -7.61
C HIS A 76 -3.78 2.52 -8.47
N ARG A 77 -3.58 2.78 -9.76
CA ARG A 77 -2.81 1.92 -10.67
C ARG A 77 -1.32 2.19 -10.62
N LYS A 78 -0.91 3.29 -10.01
CA LYS A 78 0.44 3.83 -10.04
C LYS A 78 1.31 3.11 -8.99
N VAL A 79 2.36 2.43 -9.39
CA VAL A 79 3.30 1.74 -8.49
C VAL A 79 4.16 2.80 -7.80
N LEU A 80 3.95 2.97 -6.50
CA LEU A 80 4.60 4.00 -5.69
C LEU A 80 5.79 3.46 -4.88
N GLY A 81 5.83 2.15 -4.65
CA GLY A 81 6.89 1.51 -3.90
C GLY A 81 7.35 0.18 -4.51
N LEU A 82 8.61 -0.15 -4.28
CA LEU A 82 9.22 -1.43 -4.64
C LEU A 82 9.87 -2.06 -3.41
N VAL A 83 9.57 -3.32 -3.14
CA VAL A 83 10.27 -4.13 -2.14
C VAL A 83 10.81 -5.39 -2.82
N SER A 84 12.11 -5.47 -3.00
CA SER A 84 12.76 -6.69 -3.50
C SER A 84 13.28 -7.52 -2.36
N VAL A 85 13.14 -8.84 -2.45
CA VAL A 85 13.61 -9.79 -1.43
C VAL A 85 14.59 -10.76 -2.07
N GLY A 86 15.77 -10.86 -1.49
CA GLY A 86 16.89 -11.66 -1.98
C GLY A 86 17.57 -12.46 -0.89
N GLU A 87 18.44 -13.38 -1.30
CA GLU A 87 19.32 -14.14 -0.42
C GLU A 87 20.71 -14.20 -1.06
N CYS A 88 21.75 -13.93 -0.28
CA CYS A 88 23.15 -14.07 -0.69
C CYS A 88 24.04 -14.39 0.51
N SER A 89 25.20 -14.99 0.23
CA SER A 89 26.17 -15.44 1.24
C SER A 89 27.49 -14.69 1.20
N ASN A 90 27.74 -13.92 0.14
CA ASN A 90 28.98 -13.17 -0.07
C ASN A 90 28.72 -11.88 -0.87
N ILE A 91 29.75 -11.05 -0.98
CA ILE A 91 29.68 -9.73 -1.61
C ILE A 91 29.42 -9.84 -3.12
N GLN A 92 29.99 -10.83 -3.81
CA GLN A 92 29.81 -10.98 -5.25
C GLN A 92 28.35 -11.30 -5.60
N GLU A 93 27.74 -12.23 -4.87
CA GLU A 93 26.32 -12.56 -5.03
C GLU A 93 25.41 -11.36 -4.68
N PHE A 94 25.80 -10.54 -3.71
CA PHE A 94 25.10 -9.31 -3.40
C PHE A 94 25.12 -8.32 -4.59
N GLU A 95 26.27 -8.13 -5.23
CA GLU A 95 26.39 -7.24 -6.39
C GLU A 95 25.49 -7.68 -7.55
N ASP A 96 25.49 -8.97 -7.88
CA ASP A 96 24.62 -9.55 -8.91
C ASP A 96 23.13 -9.31 -8.59
N LEU A 97 22.76 -9.52 -7.32
CA LEU A 97 21.41 -9.34 -6.82
C LEU A 97 20.98 -7.87 -6.84
N PHE A 98 21.90 -6.98 -6.49
CA PHE A 98 21.69 -5.53 -6.49
C PHE A 98 21.48 -5.01 -7.92
N ASP A 99 22.17 -5.55 -8.91
CA ASP A 99 21.96 -5.20 -10.31
C ASP A 99 20.62 -5.72 -10.86
N CYS A 100 20.18 -6.92 -10.45
CA CYS A 100 18.82 -7.38 -10.72
C CYS A 100 17.76 -6.45 -10.10
N TYR A 101 17.98 -6.02 -8.86
CA TYR A 101 17.11 -5.06 -8.18
C TYR A 101 17.02 -3.72 -8.92
N LYS A 102 18.16 -3.15 -9.34
CA LYS A 102 18.19 -1.90 -10.12
C LYS A 102 17.40 -1.99 -11.42
N LYS A 103 17.48 -3.13 -12.14
CA LYS A 103 16.73 -3.33 -13.40
C LYS A 103 15.22 -3.22 -13.17
N VAL A 104 14.71 -3.81 -12.09
CA VAL A 104 13.28 -3.72 -11.74
C VAL A 104 12.93 -2.31 -11.26
N LYS A 105 13.80 -1.67 -10.48
CA LYS A 105 13.62 -0.27 -10.04
C LYS A 105 13.49 0.68 -11.23
N GLU A 106 14.34 0.51 -12.25
CA GLU A 106 14.33 1.32 -13.46
C GLU A 106 13.04 1.16 -14.28
N GLU A 107 12.43 -0.03 -14.27
CA GLU A 107 11.19 -0.29 -15.00
C GLU A 107 10.00 0.58 -14.54
N TYR A 108 9.98 0.96 -13.26
CA TYR A 108 8.93 1.76 -12.61
C TYR A 108 9.42 3.14 -12.12
N SER A 109 10.60 3.59 -12.55
CA SER A 109 11.27 4.79 -12.03
C SER A 109 10.42 6.07 -12.14
N ASP A 110 9.62 6.20 -13.20
CA ASP A 110 8.71 7.34 -13.43
C ASP A 110 7.67 7.56 -12.34
N THR A 111 7.30 6.50 -11.60
CA THR A 111 6.21 6.55 -10.61
C THR A 111 6.67 6.26 -9.19
N LEU A 112 7.87 5.71 -9.02
CA LEU A 112 8.38 5.22 -7.75
C LEU A 112 8.74 6.36 -6.80
N PHE A 113 8.22 6.33 -5.57
CA PHE A 113 8.58 7.29 -4.52
C PHE A 113 9.66 6.74 -3.60
N ASN A 114 9.68 5.43 -3.36
CA ASN A 114 10.73 4.78 -2.61
C ASN A 114 10.90 3.31 -3.04
N SER A 115 12.08 2.75 -2.81
CA SER A 115 12.41 1.36 -3.07
C SER A 115 13.26 0.78 -1.93
N ARG A 116 13.06 -0.50 -1.61
CA ARG A 116 13.77 -1.20 -0.54
C ARG A 116 14.21 -2.58 -1.02
N LEU A 117 15.47 -2.93 -0.77
CA LEU A 117 16.01 -4.25 -0.99
C LEU A 117 16.24 -4.95 0.36
N ILE A 118 15.56 -6.06 0.59
CA ILE A 118 15.69 -6.90 1.78
C ILE A 118 16.55 -8.12 1.42
N ILE A 119 17.63 -8.33 2.16
CA ILE A 119 18.58 -9.41 1.91
C ILE A 119 18.66 -10.33 3.12
N PHE A 120 18.52 -11.63 2.87
CA PHE A 120 18.80 -12.70 3.83
C PHE A 120 20.17 -13.33 3.59
N GLY A 121 20.75 -13.97 4.61
CA GLY A 121 22.02 -14.71 4.50
C GLY A 121 23.28 -13.91 4.83
N MET A 122 23.13 -12.66 5.29
CA MET A 122 24.24 -11.78 5.68
C MET A 122 24.03 -11.21 7.09
N ASN A 123 25.11 -10.77 7.74
CA ASN A 123 25.03 -9.99 8.98
C ASN A 123 24.30 -8.65 8.73
N ARG A 124 23.82 -8.03 9.82
CA ARG A 124 23.10 -6.74 9.76
C ARG A 124 23.92 -5.58 9.16
N ASP A 125 25.24 -5.66 9.23
CA ASP A 125 26.17 -4.70 8.65
C ASP A 125 26.50 -4.98 7.17
N GLY A 126 25.92 -6.04 6.59
CA GLY A 126 26.20 -6.50 5.23
C GLY A 126 27.45 -7.37 5.11
N SER A 127 28.10 -7.78 6.21
CA SER A 127 29.22 -8.72 6.15
C SER A 127 28.74 -10.18 6.00
N PRO A 128 29.53 -11.08 5.38
CA PRO A 128 29.19 -12.49 5.31
C PRO A 128 29.05 -13.16 6.68
N LEU A 129 28.11 -14.09 6.82
CA LEU A 129 27.95 -14.89 8.03
C LEU A 129 29.15 -15.82 8.25
N SER A 130 29.51 -16.04 9.51
CA SER A 130 30.50 -17.06 9.89
C SER A 130 29.96 -18.48 9.61
N GLU A 131 30.85 -19.46 9.44
CA GLU A 131 30.45 -20.86 9.24
C GLU A 131 29.72 -21.48 10.45
N GLU A 132 29.91 -20.92 11.65
CA GLU A 132 29.14 -21.32 12.82
C GLU A 132 27.71 -20.78 12.76
N ASP A 133 27.54 -19.52 12.37
CA ASP A 133 26.22 -18.88 12.31
C ASP A 133 25.38 -19.45 11.17
N LYS A 134 25.99 -19.71 10.01
CA LYS A 134 25.34 -20.47 8.92
C LYS A 134 24.77 -21.80 9.40
N ARG A 135 25.53 -22.54 10.23
CA ARG A 135 25.09 -23.83 10.80
C ARG A 135 23.97 -23.68 11.82
N LYS A 136 23.94 -22.61 12.61
CA LYS A 136 22.84 -22.31 13.54
C LYS A 136 21.53 -22.04 12.79
N PHE A 137 21.57 -21.20 11.76
CA PHE A 137 20.35 -20.82 11.03
C PHE A 137 19.81 -21.95 10.14
N LEU A 138 20.68 -22.81 9.59
CA LEU A 138 20.24 -24.02 8.88
C LEU A 138 19.50 -25.02 9.79
N LYS A 139 19.87 -25.10 11.08
CA LYS A 139 19.24 -26.02 12.05
C LYS A 139 17.90 -25.48 12.53
N SER A 140 17.76 -24.16 12.71
CA SER A 140 16.50 -23.50 13.06
C SER A 140 15.38 -23.81 12.05
N GLY A 141 15.68 -23.78 10.75
CA GLY A 141 14.70 -24.07 9.68
C GLY A 141 14.24 -25.51 9.52
N LYS A 142 14.77 -26.47 10.30
CA LYS A 142 14.40 -27.91 10.25
C LYS A 142 13.56 -28.39 11.43
N THR A 143 13.17 -27.53 12.37
CA THR A 143 12.40 -27.97 13.55
C THR A 143 10.88 -27.89 13.33
N SER A 144 10.34 -28.95 12.75
CA SER A 144 9.03 -29.45 13.14
C SER A 144 9.09 -30.98 13.23
N PRO A 145 9.44 -31.54 14.41
CA PRO A 145 9.31 -32.96 14.65
C PRO A 145 7.87 -33.26 15.11
N VAL A 146 7.27 -34.22 14.43
CA VAL A 146 6.10 -34.97 14.89
C VAL A 146 6.43 -35.55 16.27
N HIS A 147 5.53 -35.32 17.23
CA HIS A 147 5.61 -35.90 18.56
C HIS A 147 5.58 -37.43 18.51
N SER A 148 6.55 -38.07 19.14
CA SER A 148 6.37 -39.35 19.80
C SER A 148 7.24 -39.38 21.05
N GLU A 149 6.57 -39.54 22.18
CA GLU A 149 7.07 -39.66 23.54
C GLU A 149 8.06 -40.82 23.68
N ASP A 150 9.09 -40.70 24.53
CA ASP A 150 9.18 -41.46 25.78
C ASP A 150 10.54 -41.27 26.50
N SER A 151 10.47 -41.27 27.84
CA SER A 151 11.45 -41.55 28.91
C SER A 151 12.94 -41.14 28.73
N GLY A 152 13.62 -40.48 29.66
CA GLY A 152 13.56 -40.51 31.12
C GLY A 152 14.98 -40.70 31.66
N VAL A 153 15.24 -40.18 32.86
CA VAL A 153 16.42 -40.39 33.74
C VAL A 153 17.48 -39.28 33.78
N THR A 154 17.69 -38.88 35.03
CA THR A 154 18.47 -37.81 35.66
C THR A 154 19.92 -38.20 35.90
N SER A 155 20.82 -37.22 35.99
CA SER A 155 21.90 -37.23 36.99
C SER A 155 22.54 -35.86 37.14
N ASP A 156 22.45 -35.34 38.36
CA ASP A 156 23.21 -34.22 38.92
C ASP A 156 24.73 -34.38 38.75
N LEU A 157 25.45 -33.25 38.78
CA LEU A 157 26.49 -32.94 39.77
C LEU A 157 27.24 -31.65 39.39
N SER A 158 27.12 -30.63 40.25
CA SER A 158 28.06 -29.52 40.43
C SER A 158 29.28 -29.97 41.26
N PRO A 159 30.42 -29.26 41.22
CA PRO A 159 30.67 -28.27 42.28
C PRO A 159 31.44 -27.00 41.85
N THR A 160 31.47 -26.07 42.80
CA THR A 160 31.76 -24.64 42.79
C THR A 160 33.24 -24.29 43.07
N GLU A 161 33.59 -23.02 42.78
CA GLU A 161 34.68 -22.16 43.33
C GLU A 161 36.08 -22.25 42.72
N VAL A 162 36.64 -21.11 42.28
CA VAL A 162 37.61 -20.27 43.04
C VAL A 162 37.85 -18.94 42.29
N CYS A 163 37.89 -17.84 43.04
CA CYS A 163 38.19 -16.46 42.61
C CYS A 163 39.70 -16.19 42.43
N GLY A 164 40.03 -15.17 41.63
CA GLY A 164 41.35 -14.53 41.60
C GLY A 164 41.29 -13.12 41.01
N GLU A 165 41.51 -12.11 41.86
CA GLU A 165 41.68 -10.69 41.54
C GLU A 165 43.15 -10.34 41.17
N VAL A 166 43.38 -9.04 40.91
CA VAL A 166 44.66 -8.25 40.92
C VAL A 166 45.31 -8.08 39.53
N ASP A 167 45.76 -6.92 39.03
CA ASP A 167 45.86 -5.53 39.48
C ASP A 167 45.87 -4.58 38.25
N SER A 168 45.62 -3.32 38.53
CA SER A 168 45.81 -2.12 37.71
C SER A 168 47.27 -1.61 37.69
N THR A 169 47.73 -1.01 36.57
CA THR A 169 48.59 0.22 36.59
C THR A 169 48.90 0.81 35.18
N LYS A 170 48.47 2.06 35.00
CA LYS A 170 49.16 3.28 34.47
C LYS A 170 49.86 3.31 33.09
N ASP A 171 49.30 4.19 32.25
CA ASP A 171 49.90 5.33 31.53
C ASP A 171 51.35 5.27 31.04
N ASN A 172 51.53 5.48 29.72
CA ASN A 172 52.38 6.57 29.20
C ASN A 172 52.14 6.85 27.71
N LYS A 173 51.92 8.14 27.41
CA LYS A 173 52.05 8.76 26.08
C LYS A 173 53.53 8.74 25.66
N ILE A 174 53.79 8.47 24.38
CA ILE A 174 54.84 9.12 23.57
C ILE A 174 54.39 9.06 22.10
N GLN A 175 54.39 10.23 21.45
CA GLN A 175 54.25 10.42 20.00
C GLN A 175 55.47 9.84 19.28
N ASN A 176 55.27 9.22 18.12
CA ASN A 176 56.20 9.20 16.99
C ASN A 176 55.45 8.65 15.75
N ASP A 177 55.20 9.50 14.76
CA ASP A 177 55.03 9.05 13.36
C ASP A 177 56.43 8.74 12.80
N PRO A 178 56.60 7.67 12.01
CA PRO A 178 56.51 7.86 10.55
C PRO A 178 55.87 6.68 9.77
N GLU A 179 55.26 7.07 8.64
CA GLU A 179 55.11 6.38 7.35
C GLU A 179 54.81 4.87 7.23
N ILE A 180 53.66 4.60 6.57
CA ILE A 180 53.37 3.56 5.57
C ILE A 180 53.55 2.08 5.99
N SER A 181 52.42 1.42 6.29
CA SER A 181 52.08 0.12 5.68
C SER A 181 50.61 -0.25 5.98
N GLY A 182 49.97 -0.86 4.98
CA GLY A 182 48.51 -0.96 4.86
C GLY A 182 47.78 -1.70 5.98
N ARG A 183 46.59 -1.18 6.31
CA ARG A 183 45.51 -1.93 6.96
C ARG A 183 44.35 -2.06 5.97
N PRO A 184 43.81 -3.28 5.76
CA PRO A 184 42.74 -3.47 4.80
C PRO A 184 41.51 -2.70 5.26
N HIS A 185 40.96 -1.90 4.35
CA HIS A 185 39.75 -1.13 4.56
C HIS A 185 38.58 -2.06 4.89
N SER A 186 37.96 -1.83 6.04
CA SER A 186 36.63 -2.33 6.36
C SER A 186 35.65 -1.72 5.37
N ASN A 187 35.39 -2.41 4.26
CA ASN A 187 34.35 -2.05 3.30
C ASN A 187 32.98 -2.37 3.90
N SER A 188 32.56 -1.54 4.84
CA SER A 188 31.17 -1.48 5.26
C SER A 188 30.35 -1.06 4.04
N LEU A 189 29.46 -1.96 3.58
CA LEU A 189 28.61 -1.77 2.39
C LEU A 189 27.56 -0.65 2.59
N THR A 190 27.59 0.03 3.74
CA THR A 190 26.67 1.11 4.11
C THR A 190 27.29 2.50 3.93
N LYS A 191 27.99 2.78 2.83
CA LYS A 191 28.43 4.16 2.53
C LYS A 191 27.26 5.05 2.07
N GLU A 192 26.81 5.91 2.98
CA GLU A 192 26.20 7.26 2.86
C GLU A 192 25.05 7.58 1.87
N SER A 193 24.54 6.65 1.06
CA SER A 193 23.24 6.86 0.37
C SER A 193 22.42 5.58 0.17
N THR A 194 23.04 4.41 0.24
CA THR A 194 22.40 3.08 0.08
C THR A 194 21.90 2.46 1.39
N GLY A 195 22.29 2.97 2.56
CA GLY A 195 22.00 2.33 3.85
C GLY A 195 20.51 2.27 4.23
N ALA A 196 19.70 3.23 3.77
CA ALA A 196 18.25 3.18 3.94
C ALA A 196 17.59 2.32 2.85
N GLU A 197 18.20 2.19 1.67
CA GLU A 197 17.65 1.45 0.54
C GLU A 197 17.85 -0.07 0.70
N VAL A 198 18.92 -0.51 1.34
CA VAL A 198 19.25 -1.93 1.50
C VAL A 198 19.22 -2.32 2.98
N VAL A 199 18.57 -3.43 3.31
CA VAL A 199 18.47 -3.94 4.68
C VAL A 199 18.86 -5.41 4.72
N PHE A 200 19.77 -5.75 5.63
CA PHE A 200 20.34 -7.09 5.76
C PHE A 200 19.82 -7.80 7.01
N PHE A 201 19.55 -9.09 6.86
CA PHE A 201 19.15 -9.98 7.94
C PHE A 201 19.87 -11.33 7.82
N PRO A 202 20.28 -11.95 8.95
CA PRO A 202 20.89 -13.28 8.90
C PRO A 202 19.95 -14.33 8.30
N CYS A 203 18.68 -14.33 8.72
CA CYS A 203 17.63 -15.17 8.13
C CYS A 203 16.23 -14.59 8.40
N ILE A 204 15.20 -15.19 7.79
CA ILE A 204 13.79 -14.76 7.95
C ILE A 204 13.27 -14.90 9.40
N ASP A 205 13.87 -15.81 10.18
CA ASP A 205 13.54 -16.02 11.59
C ASP A 205 14.20 -14.96 12.49
N GLU A 206 15.29 -14.33 12.03
CA GLU A 206 16.06 -13.33 12.77
C GLU A 206 15.96 -11.92 12.17
N CYS A 207 14.72 -11.51 11.90
CA CYS A 207 14.41 -10.14 11.46
C CYS A 207 13.31 -9.50 12.34
N PRO A 208 13.60 -9.18 13.62
CA PRO A 208 12.62 -8.66 14.57
C PRO A 208 12.10 -7.25 14.24
N ASP A 209 12.90 -6.43 13.56
CA ASP A 209 12.59 -5.05 13.16
C ASP A 209 12.10 -4.93 11.71
N LEU A 210 11.82 -6.04 11.02
CA LEU A 210 11.33 -6.03 9.64
C LEU A 210 10.05 -5.18 9.50
N GLU A 211 9.08 -5.38 10.38
CA GLU A 211 7.81 -4.64 10.38
C GLU A 211 8.02 -3.15 10.66
N GLU A 212 9.01 -2.77 11.47
CA GLU A 212 9.34 -1.38 11.75
C GLU A 212 9.97 -0.72 10.52
N LYS A 213 10.95 -1.37 9.89
CA LYS A 213 11.55 -0.90 8.63
C LYS A 213 10.51 -0.79 7.50
N LEU A 214 9.54 -1.71 7.45
CA LEU A 214 8.41 -1.61 6.52
C LEU A 214 7.49 -0.42 6.83
N LYS A 215 7.19 -0.15 8.11
CA LYS A 215 6.40 1.03 8.49
C LYS A 215 7.10 2.34 8.13
N GLU A 216 8.41 2.42 8.33
CA GLU A 216 9.24 3.57 7.92
C GLU A 216 9.19 3.75 6.40
N PHE A 217 9.40 2.67 5.64
CA PHE A 217 9.29 2.66 4.18
C PHE A 217 7.91 3.16 3.70
N ILE A 218 6.82 2.61 4.23
CA ILE A 218 5.46 3.04 3.85
C ILE A 218 5.22 4.51 4.24
N SER A 219 5.69 4.93 5.42
CA SER A 219 5.56 6.32 5.87
C SER A 219 6.27 7.28 4.93
N SER A 220 7.46 6.92 4.44
CA SER A 220 8.19 7.76 3.47
C SER A 220 7.43 7.93 2.15
N ILE A 221 6.82 6.85 1.62
CA ILE A 221 5.97 6.93 0.42
C ILE A 221 4.79 7.85 0.68
N PHE A 222 4.14 7.70 1.85
CA PHE A 222 3.00 8.53 2.23
C PHE A 222 3.37 10.02 2.29
N PHE A 223 4.50 10.38 2.91
CA PHE A 223 4.90 11.80 3.02
C PHE A 223 5.24 12.42 1.67
N VAL A 224 5.87 11.67 0.75
CA VAL A 224 6.08 12.14 -0.63
C VAL A 224 4.73 12.35 -1.34
N LEU A 225 3.79 11.40 -1.18
CA LEU A 225 2.44 11.53 -1.76
C LEU A 225 1.67 12.73 -1.20
N ASP A 226 1.69 12.90 0.12
CA ASP A 226 0.97 13.98 0.79
C ASP A 226 1.61 15.36 0.50
N GLY A 227 2.93 15.41 0.33
CA GLY A 227 3.64 16.58 -0.20
C GLY A 227 3.15 16.95 -1.60
N LYS A 228 3.09 15.98 -2.52
CA LYS A 228 2.54 16.20 -3.88
C LYS A 228 1.07 16.65 -3.85
N ARG A 229 0.26 16.10 -2.94
CA ARG A 229 -1.13 16.55 -2.74
C ARG A 229 -1.20 18.02 -2.35
N LEU A 230 -0.36 18.45 -1.40
CA LEU A 230 -0.28 19.84 -0.96
C LEU A 230 0.18 20.75 -2.09
N ASP A 231 1.24 20.40 -2.82
CA ASP A 231 1.74 21.20 -3.94
C ASP A 231 0.64 21.43 -5.01
N ARG A 232 -0.08 20.37 -5.36
CA ARG A 232 -1.19 20.42 -6.33
C ARG A 232 -2.37 21.25 -5.84
N SER A 233 -2.60 21.34 -4.54
CA SER A 233 -3.70 22.13 -3.97
C SER A 233 -3.51 23.64 -4.13
N PHE A 234 -2.25 24.10 -4.27
CA PHE A 234 -1.88 25.50 -4.47
C PHE A 234 -1.48 25.84 -5.91
N GLU A 235 -1.62 24.89 -6.84
CA GLU A 235 -1.28 25.10 -8.25
C GLU A 235 -2.19 26.16 -8.88
N ARG A 236 -1.58 27.18 -9.49
CA ARG A 236 -2.31 28.31 -10.06
C ARG A 236 -2.90 27.99 -11.43
N ALA A 237 -4.02 28.63 -11.74
CA ALA A 237 -4.79 28.38 -12.96
C ALA A 237 -4.03 28.68 -14.27
N ASP A 238 -3.02 29.55 -14.23
CA ASP A 238 -2.19 29.94 -15.37
C ASP A 238 -1.06 28.94 -15.70
N ARG A 239 -0.81 27.96 -14.81
CA ARG A 239 0.24 26.94 -14.98
C ARG A 239 -0.29 25.51 -15.16
N MET A 240 -1.62 25.36 -15.24
CA MET A 240 -2.24 24.03 -15.25
C MET A 240 -1.89 23.25 -16.51
N GLN A 241 -1.11 22.18 -16.32
CA GLN A 241 -0.83 21.21 -17.38
C GLN A 241 -2.02 20.26 -17.56
N LEU A 242 -2.31 19.91 -18.80
CA LEU A 242 -3.33 18.92 -19.09
C LEU A 242 -2.84 17.53 -18.67
N ILE A 243 -3.58 16.90 -17.76
CA ILE A 243 -3.35 15.50 -17.37
C ILE A 243 -4.04 14.59 -18.39
N CYS A 244 -3.35 13.53 -18.79
CA CYS A 244 -3.70 12.73 -19.96
C CYS A 244 -3.70 11.25 -19.62
N ALA A 245 -4.70 10.50 -20.12
CA ALA A 245 -4.58 9.06 -20.21
C ALA A 245 -3.50 8.69 -21.25
N PRO A 246 -2.88 7.50 -21.17
CA PRO A 246 -1.75 7.14 -22.05
C PRO A 246 -2.02 7.32 -23.54
N PHE A 247 -3.22 6.97 -23.99
CA PHE A 247 -3.60 7.06 -25.40
C PHE A 247 -3.84 8.51 -25.86
N GLU A 248 -4.18 9.44 -24.97
CA GLU A 248 -4.39 10.87 -25.30
C GLU A 248 -3.06 11.58 -25.58
N LYS A 249 -1.90 11.04 -25.14
CA LYS A 249 -0.56 11.66 -25.27
C LYS A 249 -0.14 11.97 -26.72
N LYS A 250 -0.73 11.29 -27.72
CA LYS A 250 -0.36 11.46 -29.13
C LYS A 250 -1.12 12.59 -29.83
N ASP A 251 -2.20 13.09 -29.25
CA ASP A 251 -3.13 14.03 -29.90
C ASP A 251 -2.82 15.51 -29.58
N TYR A 252 -1.64 15.81 -29.01
CA TYR A 252 -1.30 17.15 -28.48
C TYR A 252 -0.61 18.09 -29.44
N VAL A 253 -0.13 17.62 -30.60
CA VAL A 253 0.58 18.48 -31.55
C VAL A 253 -0.45 19.29 -32.35
N GLY A 254 -0.49 20.62 -32.11
CA GLY A 254 -1.34 21.57 -32.85
C GLY A 254 -2.70 21.91 -32.21
N LEU A 255 -2.94 21.52 -30.95
CA LEU A 255 -4.15 21.86 -30.22
C LEU A 255 -4.13 23.31 -29.71
N ASP A 256 -5.24 24.04 -29.89
CA ASP A 256 -5.40 25.40 -29.34
C ASP A 256 -5.60 25.35 -27.81
N THR A 257 -4.54 25.69 -27.09
CA THR A 257 -4.49 25.68 -25.62
C THR A 257 -5.17 26.89 -24.98
N ASP A 258 -5.52 27.92 -25.74
CA ASP A 258 -6.03 29.19 -25.19
C ASP A 258 -7.55 29.21 -25.05
N THR A 259 -8.23 28.20 -25.60
CA THR A 259 -9.69 28.08 -25.52
C THR A 259 -10.19 27.94 -24.08
N LYS A 260 -11.37 28.51 -23.81
CA LYS A 260 -12.06 28.35 -22.52
C LYS A 260 -12.38 26.88 -22.22
N SER A 261 -12.67 26.09 -23.25
CA SER A 261 -12.95 24.66 -23.14
C SER A 261 -11.71 23.88 -22.68
N PHE A 262 -10.55 24.13 -23.31
CA PHE A 262 -9.29 23.49 -22.93
C PHE A 262 -8.90 23.81 -21.49
N ARG A 263 -8.97 25.09 -21.09
CA ARG A 263 -8.69 25.50 -19.70
C ARG A 263 -9.58 24.81 -18.67
N LYS A 264 -10.87 24.62 -18.98
CA LYS A 264 -11.79 23.85 -18.13
C LYS A 264 -11.41 22.37 -18.05
N LYS A 265 -10.97 21.74 -19.15
CA LYS A 265 -10.45 20.36 -19.12
C LYS A 265 -9.25 20.25 -18.19
N CYS A 266 -8.24 21.13 -18.35
CA CYS A 266 -7.08 21.14 -17.46
C CYS A 266 -7.49 21.28 -15.98
N GLN A 267 -8.35 22.24 -15.68
CA GLN A 267 -8.83 22.49 -14.32
C GLN A 267 -9.58 21.29 -13.73
N GLY A 268 -10.52 20.72 -14.49
CA GLY A 268 -11.33 19.59 -14.04
C GLY A 268 -10.50 18.32 -13.83
N ARG A 269 -9.58 18.02 -14.74
CA ARG A 269 -8.67 16.86 -14.63
C ARG A 269 -7.67 17.01 -13.49
N LEU A 270 -7.13 18.22 -13.27
CA LEU A 270 -6.30 18.52 -12.11
C LEU A 270 -7.08 18.33 -10.80
N ARG A 271 -8.32 18.82 -10.75
CA ARG A 271 -9.20 18.67 -9.57
C ARG A 271 -9.52 17.21 -9.28
N LYS A 272 -9.77 16.41 -10.33
CA LYS A 272 -9.92 14.95 -10.23
C LYS A 272 -8.65 14.30 -9.67
N HIS A 273 -7.48 14.67 -10.18
CA HIS A 273 -6.21 14.13 -9.72
C HIS A 273 -5.93 14.48 -8.25
N LEU A 274 -6.26 15.70 -7.83
CA LEU A 274 -6.19 16.10 -6.42
C LEU A 274 -7.14 15.25 -5.55
N ALA A 275 -8.33 14.92 -6.04
CA ALA A 275 -9.26 14.02 -5.35
C ALA A 275 -8.65 12.63 -5.13
N ASP A 276 -8.02 12.05 -6.16
CA ASP A 276 -7.32 10.77 -6.05
C ASP A 276 -6.21 10.81 -4.97
N LEU A 277 -5.41 11.88 -4.96
CA LEU A 277 -4.35 12.06 -3.95
C LEU A 277 -4.92 12.23 -2.54
N CYS A 278 -6.03 12.97 -2.37
CA CYS A 278 -6.72 13.07 -1.08
C CYS A 278 -7.21 11.69 -0.59
N LEU A 279 -7.70 10.86 -1.51
CA LEU A 279 -8.19 9.53 -1.17
C LEU A 279 -7.05 8.60 -0.74
N GLN A 280 -5.93 8.58 -1.47
CA GLN A 280 -4.71 7.83 -1.08
C GLN A 280 -4.06 8.37 0.20
N ALA A 281 -4.23 9.67 0.47
CA ALA A 281 -3.75 10.31 1.69
C ALA A 281 -4.69 10.09 2.90
N GLY A 282 -5.78 9.32 2.75
CA GLY A 282 -6.71 8.99 3.83
C GLY A 282 -7.66 10.12 4.23
N ILE A 283 -7.92 11.08 3.33
CA ILE A 283 -8.85 12.20 3.54
C ILE A 283 -10.06 12.06 2.60
N SER A 284 -10.85 11.01 2.80
CA SER A 284 -11.97 10.64 1.90
C SER A 284 -13.04 11.74 1.77
N GLY A 285 -13.29 12.51 2.84
CA GLY A 285 -14.26 13.62 2.80
C GLY A 285 -13.85 14.74 1.83
N GLU A 286 -12.58 15.15 1.84
CA GLU A 286 -12.07 16.13 0.87
C GLU A 286 -12.04 15.56 -0.54
N ALA A 287 -11.70 14.28 -0.70
CA ALA A 287 -11.72 13.61 -1.99
C ALA A 287 -13.10 13.68 -2.65
N ILE A 288 -14.18 13.43 -1.90
CA ILE A 288 -15.56 13.54 -2.39
C ILE A 288 -15.84 14.94 -2.95
N LEU A 289 -15.54 15.99 -2.19
CA LEU A 289 -15.75 17.39 -2.62
C LEU A 289 -14.96 17.72 -3.89
N HIS A 290 -13.72 17.23 -3.99
CA HIS A 290 -12.90 17.42 -5.18
C HIS A 290 -13.46 16.70 -6.40
N TYR A 291 -13.96 15.46 -6.27
CA TYR A 291 -14.61 14.76 -7.37
C TYR A 291 -15.88 15.47 -7.84
N GLU A 292 -16.75 15.91 -6.92
CA GLU A 292 -17.96 16.66 -7.27
C GLU A 292 -17.62 17.96 -8.01
N THR A 293 -16.65 18.73 -7.50
CA THR A 293 -16.16 19.94 -8.17
C THR A 293 -15.62 19.63 -9.57
N ALA A 294 -14.85 18.55 -9.72
CA ALA A 294 -14.29 18.14 -11.01
C ALA A 294 -15.40 17.80 -12.02
N ILE A 295 -16.43 17.06 -11.58
CA ILE A 295 -17.59 16.70 -12.39
C ILE A 295 -18.27 17.95 -12.95
N ASP A 296 -18.51 18.96 -12.12
CA ASP A 296 -19.21 20.18 -12.55
C ASP A 296 -18.38 21.05 -13.50
N ILE A 297 -17.06 21.02 -13.39
CA ILE A 297 -16.15 21.69 -14.34
C ILE A 297 -16.10 20.96 -15.69
N LEU A 298 -16.09 19.63 -15.67
CA LEU A 298 -15.91 18.80 -16.87
C LEU A 298 -17.20 18.59 -17.67
N LYS A 299 -18.38 18.58 -17.01
CA LYS A 299 -19.69 18.40 -17.68
C LYS A 299 -19.91 19.37 -18.86
N PRO A 300 -19.71 20.69 -18.74
CA PRO A 300 -19.94 21.63 -19.84
C PRO A 300 -19.00 21.48 -21.04
N VAL A 301 -17.88 20.76 -20.89
CA VAL A 301 -16.90 20.51 -21.96
C VAL A 301 -16.94 19.07 -22.46
N ASN A 302 -17.94 18.29 -22.01
CA ASN A 302 -18.20 16.91 -22.44
C ASN A 302 -16.96 15.99 -22.35
N ASP A 303 -16.16 16.12 -21.28
CA ASP A 303 -14.98 15.29 -21.05
C ASP A 303 -15.38 13.91 -20.47
N TRP A 304 -16.16 13.15 -21.24
CA TRP A 304 -16.91 11.97 -20.80
C TRP A 304 -16.06 10.95 -20.05
N LEU A 305 -14.86 10.67 -20.56
CA LEU A 305 -13.93 9.73 -19.94
C LEU A 305 -13.55 10.15 -18.52
N TRP A 306 -13.16 11.42 -18.35
CA TRP A 306 -12.71 11.95 -17.07
C TRP A 306 -13.87 12.17 -16.11
N ILE A 307 -15.06 12.50 -16.61
CA ILE A 307 -16.31 12.52 -15.82
C ILE A 307 -16.61 11.12 -15.26
N GLY A 308 -16.51 10.07 -16.09
CA GLY A 308 -16.69 8.68 -15.67
C GLY A 308 -15.74 8.29 -14.54
N ALA A 309 -14.46 8.68 -14.66
CA ALA A 309 -13.44 8.44 -13.63
C ALA A 309 -13.70 9.22 -12.34
N CYS A 310 -14.28 10.44 -12.43
CA CYS A 310 -14.69 11.16 -11.23
C CYS A 310 -15.82 10.45 -10.49
N PHE A 311 -16.83 9.94 -11.21
CA PHE A 311 -17.91 9.17 -10.58
C PHE A 311 -17.41 7.87 -9.96
N GLU A 312 -16.49 7.17 -10.63
CA GLU A 312 -15.86 5.96 -10.09
C GLU A 312 -15.12 6.25 -8.78
N GLY A 313 -14.33 7.33 -8.75
CA GLY A 313 -13.61 7.79 -7.56
C GLY A 313 -14.54 8.25 -6.45
N LEU A 314 -15.60 9.00 -6.78
CA LEU A 314 -16.62 9.48 -5.85
C LEU A 314 -17.35 8.32 -5.15
N CYS A 315 -17.76 7.31 -5.93
CA CYS A 315 -18.38 6.10 -5.39
C CYS A 315 -17.39 5.37 -4.47
N SER A 316 -16.15 5.20 -4.93
CA SER A 316 -15.12 4.50 -4.15
C SER A 316 -14.82 5.22 -2.83
N ALA A 317 -14.69 6.54 -2.85
CA ALA A 317 -14.50 7.37 -1.66
C ALA A 317 -15.66 7.25 -0.67
N SER A 318 -16.90 7.25 -1.17
CA SER A 318 -18.10 7.07 -0.34
C SER A 318 -18.17 5.67 0.27
N VAL A 319 -17.85 4.62 -0.52
CA VAL A 319 -17.78 3.24 -0.02
C VAL A 319 -16.74 3.10 1.09
N ILE A 320 -15.54 3.65 0.89
CA ILE A 320 -14.46 3.62 1.88
C ILE A 320 -14.88 4.31 3.19
N LEU A 321 -15.57 5.44 3.09
CA LEU A 321 -15.94 6.27 4.22
C LEU A 321 -17.10 5.70 5.03
N VAL A 322 -18.13 5.15 4.36
CA VAL A 322 -19.37 4.69 5.00
C VAL A 322 -19.36 3.19 5.31
N TYR A 323 -18.67 2.39 4.50
CA TYR A 323 -18.62 0.93 4.61
C TYR A 323 -17.18 0.42 4.76
N PRO A 324 -16.42 0.89 5.76
CA PRO A 324 -15.05 0.40 5.96
C PRO A 324 -15.09 -1.11 6.20
N ARG A 325 -14.29 -1.88 5.44
CA ARG A 325 -14.16 -3.31 5.71
C ARG A 325 -13.67 -3.52 7.13
N VAL A 326 -14.54 -4.09 7.96
CA VAL A 326 -14.13 -4.69 9.24
C VAL A 326 -13.25 -5.89 8.88
N LYS A 327 -11.93 -5.70 8.82
CA LYS A 327 -11.02 -6.86 8.88
C LYS A 327 -11.30 -7.53 10.21
N SER A 328 -11.69 -8.80 10.15
CA SER A 328 -11.97 -9.72 11.25
C SER A 328 -11.29 -9.29 12.54
N GLN A 329 -12.10 -9.07 13.57
CA GLN A 329 -11.64 -8.93 14.94
C GLN A 329 -10.59 -10.00 15.20
N THR A 330 -9.33 -9.60 15.37
CA THR A 330 -8.52 -10.26 16.38
C THR A 330 -9.37 -10.12 17.63
N LEU A 331 -9.99 -11.21 18.07
CA LEU A 331 -10.81 -11.27 19.26
C LEU A 331 -10.06 -10.49 20.33
N ARG A 332 -10.54 -9.29 20.68
CA ARG A 332 -10.13 -8.66 21.92
C ARG A 332 -10.56 -9.66 22.96
N ARG A 333 -9.61 -10.46 23.44
CA ARG A 333 -9.79 -11.32 24.59
C ARG A 333 -10.23 -10.37 25.68
N VAL A 334 -11.53 -10.37 25.98
CA VAL A 334 -12.07 -9.63 27.10
C VAL A 334 -11.34 -10.23 28.29
N GLU A 335 -10.46 -9.46 28.92
CA GLU A 335 -9.89 -9.84 30.21
C GLU A 335 -11.07 -10.00 31.15
N SER A 336 -11.42 -11.25 31.42
CA SER A 336 -12.46 -11.61 32.36
C SER A 336 -12.04 -11.11 33.72
N MET A 337 -12.75 -10.10 34.22
CA MET A 337 -12.65 -9.68 35.62
C MET A 337 -12.91 -10.90 36.50
N SER A 338 -11.92 -11.21 37.32
CA SER A 338 -12.02 -12.16 38.41
C SER A 338 -12.86 -11.55 39.53
N VAL A 339 -14.11 -12.01 39.68
CA VAL A 339 -14.95 -11.69 40.84
C VAL A 339 -15.22 -12.99 41.59
N LYS A 340 -14.79 -13.01 42.86
CA LYS A 340 -14.94 -14.11 43.82
C LYS A 340 -16.43 -14.40 44.11
N PRO A 341 -16.82 -15.66 44.40
CA PRO A 341 -18.20 -16.01 44.74
C PRO A 341 -18.49 -15.78 46.23
N GLY A 342 -19.64 -15.14 46.52
CA GLY A 342 -20.12 -14.88 47.87
C GLY A 342 -21.65 -14.95 47.97
N SER A 343 -22.14 -16.12 48.39
CA SER A 343 -23.31 -16.43 49.24
C SER A 343 -24.65 -15.65 49.18
N SER A 344 -25.72 -16.46 49.06
CA SER A 344 -26.97 -16.49 49.86
C SER A 344 -28.31 -15.98 49.27
N MET A 345 -29.17 -16.97 48.96
CA MET A 345 -30.60 -17.15 49.28
C MET A 345 -31.52 -15.94 49.53
N GLY A 346 -32.68 -15.91 48.84
CA GLY A 346 -33.91 -15.42 49.47
C GLY A 346 -35.05 -14.87 48.59
N LYS A 347 -35.97 -15.77 48.22
CA LYS A 347 -37.44 -15.60 48.14
C LYS A 347 -38.13 -14.89 46.95
N GLU A 348 -39.10 -15.64 46.45
CA GLU A 348 -40.12 -15.35 45.44
C GLU A 348 -41.15 -14.31 45.87
N THR A 349 -41.78 -13.63 44.90
CA THR A 349 -43.22 -13.39 44.92
C THR A 349 -43.76 -13.19 43.50
N LYS A 350 -44.75 -14.01 43.14
CA LYS A 350 -45.52 -13.97 41.89
C LYS A 350 -46.55 -12.83 41.96
N ASN A 351 -46.76 -12.13 40.85
CA ASN A 351 -48.07 -11.59 40.49
C ASN A 351 -48.22 -11.40 38.96
N ARG A 352 -49.48 -11.35 38.55
CA ARG A 352 -50.07 -11.96 37.36
C ARG A 352 -50.14 -11.01 36.15
N ALA A 353 -50.31 -11.62 34.98
CA ALA A 353 -50.30 -11.08 33.62
C ALA A 353 -51.25 -9.90 33.33
N GLY A 354 -50.79 -9.02 32.42
CA GLY A 354 -51.61 -8.02 31.74
C GLY A 354 -50.83 -7.28 30.65
N SER A 355 -51.14 -7.59 29.39
CA SER A 355 -50.89 -6.80 28.17
C SER A 355 -49.45 -6.51 27.73
N LEU A 356 -49.06 -7.12 26.61
CA LEU A 356 -47.82 -6.88 25.88
C LEU A 356 -47.88 -5.56 25.08
N LYS A 357 -46.72 -4.90 25.07
CA LYS A 357 -46.25 -3.80 24.19
C LYS A 357 -46.44 -2.38 24.75
N HIS A 358 -45.43 -1.92 25.50
CA HIS A 358 -44.96 -0.54 25.34
C HIS A 358 -43.46 -0.43 25.63
N ASN A 359 -42.79 0.25 24.69
CA ASN A 359 -41.51 0.97 24.65
C ASN A 359 -40.65 1.04 25.93
N LEU A 360 -39.34 0.92 25.72
CA LEU A 360 -38.17 1.65 26.30
C LEU A 360 -36.92 0.78 25.96
N THR A 361 -35.77 1.24 25.49
CA THR A 361 -35.07 2.52 25.66
C THR A 361 -34.10 2.77 24.50
N THR A 362 -34.17 3.99 23.98
CA THR A 362 -33.03 4.75 23.48
C THR A 362 -31.84 4.64 24.44
N ASN A 363 -30.74 4.03 24.01
CA ASN A 363 -29.42 4.21 24.62
C ASN A 363 -28.42 4.56 23.51
N GLY A 364 -28.38 5.85 23.20
CA GLY A 364 -27.14 6.64 23.03
C GLY A 364 -26.07 6.13 22.07
N LEU A 365 -26.33 6.14 20.76
CA LEU A 365 -25.29 6.17 19.72
C LEU A 365 -25.68 7.02 18.51
N GLN A 366 -26.47 8.09 18.74
CA GLN A 366 -26.56 9.20 17.80
C GLN A 366 -25.84 10.40 18.42
N GLU A 367 -25.01 11.06 17.62
CA GLU A 367 -24.09 12.17 17.96
C GLU A 367 -22.79 11.69 18.61
N LEU A 368 -21.80 11.25 17.84
CA LEU A 368 -21.02 12.09 16.93
C LEU A 368 -20.99 11.47 15.52
N ALA A 369 -21.99 11.77 14.68
CA ALA A 369 -21.76 11.63 13.25
C ALA A 369 -20.68 12.66 12.90
N ASP A 370 -19.47 12.18 12.63
CA ASP A 370 -18.39 13.02 12.11
C ASP A 370 -18.98 13.88 10.97
N PRO A 371 -18.76 15.21 10.92
CA PRO A 371 -19.25 16.04 9.82
C PRO A 371 -18.81 15.51 8.44
N VAL A 372 -17.75 14.70 8.41
CA VAL A 372 -17.23 13.95 7.26
C VAL A 372 -18.22 12.90 6.73
N ALA A 373 -18.99 12.22 7.60
CA ALA A 373 -19.97 11.21 7.19
C ALA A 373 -21.19 11.79 6.46
N LYS A 374 -21.50 13.09 6.67
CA LYS A 374 -22.59 13.78 5.97
C LYS A 374 -22.26 14.10 4.51
N THR A 375 -20.98 14.14 4.15
CA THR A 375 -20.51 14.38 2.79
C THR A 375 -20.58 13.12 1.92
N ALA A 376 -20.70 11.94 2.52
CA ALA A 376 -20.70 10.68 1.79
C ALA A 376 -22.04 10.38 1.13
N LEU A 377 -21.99 9.74 -0.05
CA LEU A 377 -23.18 9.26 -0.73
C LEU A 377 -23.88 8.16 0.08
N ASN A 378 -25.21 8.20 0.13
CA ASN A 378 -26.00 7.11 0.67
C ASN A 378 -25.95 5.89 -0.29
N PRO A 379 -26.31 4.66 0.15
CA PRO A 379 -26.17 3.48 -0.70
C PRO A 379 -26.97 3.53 -2.01
N ALA A 380 -28.14 4.18 -2.04
CA ALA A 380 -28.89 4.36 -3.28
C ALA A 380 -28.17 5.31 -4.24
N ASP A 381 -27.66 6.44 -3.72
CA ASP A 381 -26.89 7.41 -4.50
C ASP A 381 -25.61 6.79 -5.07
N ILE A 382 -24.93 5.90 -4.33
CA ILE A 382 -23.75 5.18 -4.81
C ILE A 382 -24.09 4.35 -6.05
N ILE A 383 -25.23 3.66 -6.05
CA ILE A 383 -25.68 2.84 -7.20
C ILE A 383 -25.98 3.76 -8.39
N ASP A 384 -26.67 4.87 -8.17
CA ASP A 384 -26.98 5.84 -9.22
C ASP A 384 -25.71 6.47 -9.80
N LYS A 385 -24.72 6.79 -8.96
CA LYS A 385 -23.44 7.31 -9.42
C LYS A 385 -22.58 6.28 -10.16
N TYR A 386 -22.65 5.00 -9.81
CA TYR A 386 -22.05 3.94 -10.64
C TYR A 386 -22.76 3.80 -12.00
N ARG A 387 -24.09 3.97 -12.07
CA ARG A 387 -24.81 4.01 -13.36
C ARG A 387 -24.36 5.20 -14.20
N GLU A 388 -24.23 6.39 -13.60
CA GLU A 388 -23.69 7.57 -14.27
C GLU A 388 -22.24 7.33 -14.74
N CYS A 389 -21.39 6.70 -13.94
CA CYS A 389 -20.03 6.30 -14.31
C CYS A 389 -20.01 5.45 -15.59
N ILE A 390 -20.76 4.35 -15.60
CA ILE A 390 -20.85 3.41 -16.72
C ILE A 390 -21.37 4.12 -17.98
N LEU A 391 -22.41 4.95 -17.85
CA LEU A 391 -22.97 5.71 -18.96
C LEU A 391 -21.93 6.67 -19.58
N ASN A 392 -21.10 7.32 -18.75
CA ASN A 392 -20.06 8.22 -19.24
C ASN A 392 -18.93 7.48 -19.95
N TYR A 393 -18.51 6.31 -19.46
CA TYR A 393 -17.54 5.46 -20.16
C TYR A 393 -18.10 4.95 -21.49
N SER A 394 -19.37 4.56 -21.55
CA SER A 394 -20.05 4.15 -22.78
C SER A 394 -20.18 5.31 -23.81
N LYS A 395 -20.48 6.53 -23.34
CA LYS A 395 -20.49 7.75 -24.18
C LYS A 395 -19.12 8.05 -24.77
N PHE A 396 -18.04 7.85 -24.01
CA PHE A 396 -16.69 7.98 -24.53
C PHE A 396 -16.43 6.94 -25.63
N SER A 397 -16.74 5.66 -25.38
CA SER A 397 -16.61 4.58 -26.37
C SER A 397 -17.31 4.92 -27.69
N THR A 398 -18.51 5.46 -27.63
CA THR A 398 -19.33 5.78 -28.82
C THR A 398 -18.90 7.10 -29.49
N SER A 399 -18.52 8.12 -28.72
CA SER A 399 -18.01 9.39 -29.26
C SER A 399 -16.65 9.22 -29.95
N SER A 400 -15.82 8.28 -29.49
CA SER A 400 -14.55 7.90 -30.12
C SER A 400 -14.72 7.04 -31.39
N VAL A 401 -15.94 6.58 -31.68
CA VAL A 401 -16.26 5.75 -32.87
C VAL A 401 -16.76 6.60 -34.03
N VAL A 402 -17.00 7.91 -33.88
CA VAL A 402 -17.40 8.78 -35.00
C VAL A 402 -16.17 9.24 -35.79
N PRO A 403 -15.90 8.72 -37.01
CA PRO A 403 -14.74 9.09 -37.80
C PRO A 403 -15.18 9.98 -38.97
N TYR A 404 -14.46 11.08 -39.19
CA TYR A 404 -14.27 11.52 -40.56
C TYR A 404 -13.60 10.36 -41.32
N LEU A 405 -14.14 10.02 -42.48
CA LEU A 405 -13.80 8.85 -43.29
C LEU A 405 -12.34 8.88 -43.76
N GLU A 406 -11.40 8.39 -42.95
CA GLU A 406 -10.07 8.01 -43.39
C GLU A 406 -9.66 6.65 -42.81
N GLU A 407 -9.22 5.76 -43.69
CA GLU A 407 -8.91 4.33 -43.48
C GLU A 407 -7.89 4.05 -42.35
N LYS A 408 -7.09 5.05 -41.96
CA LYS A 408 -6.14 4.95 -40.83
C LYS A 408 -6.80 5.07 -39.44
N SER A 409 -8.04 5.54 -39.35
CA SER A 409 -8.76 5.74 -38.08
C SER A 409 -9.38 4.47 -37.49
N LEU A 410 -9.64 3.45 -38.32
CA LEU A 410 -10.36 2.24 -37.89
C LEU A 410 -9.57 1.42 -36.85
N PHE A 411 -8.24 1.36 -37.00
CA PHE A 411 -7.36 0.64 -36.09
C PHE A 411 -7.21 1.36 -34.73
N SER A 412 -7.20 2.70 -34.75
CA SER A 412 -7.16 3.54 -33.54
C SER A 412 -8.49 3.51 -32.77
N SER A 413 -9.61 3.53 -33.51
CA SER A 413 -10.96 3.44 -32.94
C SER A 413 -11.20 2.10 -32.23
N GLY A 414 -10.75 0.99 -32.84
CA GLY A 414 -10.83 -0.34 -32.22
C GLY A 414 -9.99 -0.50 -30.95
N ALA A 415 -8.84 0.16 -30.86
CA ALA A 415 -8.01 0.18 -29.65
C ALA A 415 -8.66 1.01 -28.54
N THR A 416 -9.18 2.20 -28.87
CA THR A 416 -9.87 3.08 -27.92
C THR A 416 -11.12 2.41 -27.33
N PHE A 417 -11.90 1.73 -28.17
CA PHE A 417 -13.06 0.95 -27.75
C PHE A 417 -12.68 -0.16 -26.75
N LYS A 418 -11.61 -0.91 -27.04
CA LYS A 418 -11.12 -1.96 -26.12
C LYS A 418 -10.72 -1.37 -24.76
N LEU A 419 -10.05 -0.22 -24.73
CA LEU A 419 -9.62 0.42 -23.48
C LEU A 419 -10.81 0.91 -22.64
N ALA A 420 -11.78 1.55 -23.29
CA ALA A 420 -12.99 2.04 -22.64
C ALA A 420 -13.84 0.89 -22.08
N ALA A 421 -13.91 -0.25 -22.78
CA ALA A 421 -14.58 -1.44 -22.28
C ALA A 421 -13.92 -2.01 -21.01
N VAL A 422 -12.58 -1.92 -20.88
CA VAL A 422 -11.86 -2.40 -19.68
C VAL A 422 -12.23 -1.56 -18.45
N ILE A 423 -12.14 -0.24 -18.54
CA ILE A 423 -12.48 0.67 -17.42
C ILE A 423 -13.97 0.57 -17.05
N GLU A 424 -14.85 0.43 -18.05
CA GLU A 424 -16.28 0.23 -17.84
C GLU A 424 -16.57 -1.08 -17.11
N LEU A 425 -15.94 -2.18 -17.54
CA LEU A 425 -16.09 -3.48 -16.90
C LEU A 425 -15.60 -3.45 -15.44
N GLU A 426 -14.46 -2.83 -15.18
CA GLU A 426 -13.95 -2.72 -13.82
C GLU A 426 -14.83 -1.85 -12.91
N ALA A 427 -15.45 -0.79 -13.45
CA ALA A 427 -16.44 -0.01 -12.72
C ALA A 427 -17.69 -0.85 -12.42
N CYS A 428 -18.17 -1.64 -13.39
CA CYS A 428 -19.26 -2.61 -13.19
C CYS A 428 -18.93 -3.62 -12.09
N LEU A 429 -17.72 -4.19 -12.09
CA LEU A 429 -17.29 -5.14 -11.07
C LEU A 429 -17.29 -4.52 -9.66
N LYS A 430 -16.84 -3.26 -9.51
CA LYS A 430 -16.91 -2.55 -8.23
C LYS A 430 -18.36 -2.31 -7.78
N ALA A 431 -19.22 -1.88 -8.69
CA ALA A 431 -20.65 -1.69 -8.41
C ALA A 431 -21.33 -2.99 -7.96
N CYS A 432 -21.08 -4.09 -8.68
CA CYS A 432 -21.59 -5.43 -8.33
C CYS A 432 -21.11 -5.88 -6.95
N ARG A 433 -19.83 -5.68 -6.63
CA ARG A 433 -19.27 -6.00 -5.31
C ARG A 433 -19.93 -5.20 -4.20
N PHE A 434 -20.14 -3.91 -4.42
CA PHE A 434 -20.85 -3.05 -3.49
C PHE A 434 -22.27 -3.57 -3.24
N LEU A 435 -23.02 -3.89 -4.29
CA LEU A 435 -24.38 -4.45 -4.19
C LEU A 435 -24.43 -5.77 -3.40
N ILE A 436 -23.44 -6.65 -3.59
CA ILE A 436 -23.34 -7.91 -2.82
C ILE A 436 -23.11 -7.61 -1.33
N GLN A 437 -22.33 -6.59 -1.00
CA GLN A 437 -22.04 -6.20 0.39
C GLN A 437 -23.26 -5.56 1.10
N GLN A 438 -24.24 -5.03 0.34
CA GLN A 438 -25.47 -4.44 0.91
C GLN A 438 -26.57 -5.48 1.21
N ARG A 439 -26.39 -6.74 0.82
CA ARG A 439 -27.30 -7.85 1.16
C ARG A 439 -26.81 -8.56 2.40
#